data_AF-A0A8B9VWZ4-F1
#
_entry.id   AF-A0A8B9VWZ4-F1
#
_cell.length_a   1.000
_cell.length_b   1.000
_cell.length_c   1.000
_cell.angle_alpha   90.00
_cell.angle_beta   90.00
_cell.angle_gamma   90.00
#
_symmetry.space_group_name_H-M   'P 1'
#
loop_
_entity.id
_entity.type
_entity.pdbx_description
1 polymer ?
#
loop_
_entity_poly.entity_id
_entity_poly.type
_entity_poly.pdbx_seq_one_letter_code
_entity_poly.pdbx_strand_id
1 'polypeptide(L)'
;MPLLPWLIVHLSAGSAAFMVSVDVQRAGRPLQHFWRSTGFCPPLPHSRADLFDLSKDQELNLAYISSVPHGGIEQVRIHWLLELVAVGVMNEKLHYNFTALDNLMDLLWENKLIPGFELMGNPSGYFLNFEDKEQAVRWRNLITLLARRYIDRYGLAHVAKWNFETWNEPDHHDFDNVTMTVEGFLNYYDACSEGLRAASPLLKFGGPGDSFHPFPKSPICWNLLRHCYNGTNFFTGETGVRLDYISLHKKGGGRSLYILDQEVETVEQIQKLFPKFASVPIYNDEADPLVGWSIPQPWRADVTYAAMVVKVIIQHQNLLIAKANNTINYTLLSNDNAFLSYYPHYFTQRTLTARFQMNNTKPPHVQMVRKPVLTVMGLLALLGEKQIFAEVKSSEGKSTENDTVGVLASMHTPSELQPSDSWQATLLIYSSEDNRTSSNISTVTVNATHFPKLREPVYMTYYLDNNQTNPYLKWKELGSPDFPSPEQFQQIRDAEDPVATGPFAFPEGGILTLKQDFPVPSVFLIHICARPSSVPDQVTGVRFIPLTKGQVVVLWDDGCVNSKCIKTFEVQFSPDGKAYRRINAKDTIFTLWVYSPGSSVSGFYRVRAIDYWGKAGLSSVPVEYVEALK
;
A
#
# COMPACT_ATOMS: atom_id res chain seq x y z
N MET A 1 60.07 -24.60 8.99
CA MET A 1 58.65 -24.99 9.05
C MET A 1 57.86 -24.03 8.18
N PRO A 2 57.22 -24.50 7.10
CA PRO A 2 56.49 -23.63 6.18
C PRO A 2 55.12 -23.26 6.75
N LEU A 3 54.70 -22.02 6.50
CA LEU A 3 53.37 -21.49 6.77
C LEU A 3 52.36 -22.12 5.79
N LEU A 4 51.35 -22.81 6.33
CA LEU A 4 50.16 -23.21 5.56
C LEU A 4 49.32 -21.97 5.24
N PRO A 5 48.96 -21.72 3.97
CA PRO A 5 47.89 -20.78 3.65
C PRO A 5 46.55 -21.43 3.98
N TRP A 6 45.71 -20.70 4.70
CA TRP A 6 44.31 -21.05 4.92
C TRP A 6 43.60 -21.14 3.58
N LEU A 7 43.19 -22.35 3.20
CA LEU A 7 42.23 -22.60 2.14
C LEU A 7 40.90 -21.97 2.58
N ILE A 8 40.53 -20.84 1.97
CA ILE A 8 39.15 -20.39 1.98
C ILE A 8 38.38 -21.42 1.16
N VAL A 9 37.67 -22.31 1.86
CA VAL A 9 36.64 -23.15 1.25
C VAL A 9 35.56 -22.19 0.77
N HIS A 10 35.51 -21.93 -0.54
CA HIS A 10 34.30 -21.43 -1.16
C HIS A 10 33.22 -22.47 -0.93
N LEU A 11 32.34 -22.21 0.05
CA LEU A 11 31.06 -22.88 0.16
C LEU A 11 30.36 -22.71 -1.20
N SER A 12 30.21 -23.81 -1.91
CA SER A 12 29.47 -23.87 -3.16
C SER A 12 28.08 -23.28 -2.93
N ALA A 13 27.67 -22.30 -3.74
CA ALA A 13 26.30 -21.83 -3.78
C ALA A 13 25.37 -23.05 -4.00
N GLY A 14 24.47 -23.31 -3.06
CA GLY A 14 23.44 -24.33 -3.25
C GLY A 14 22.51 -23.87 -4.36
N SER A 15 22.56 -24.53 -5.53
CA SER A 15 21.61 -24.30 -6.61
C SER A 15 20.41 -25.21 -6.40
N ALA A 16 19.31 -24.65 -5.91
CA ALA A 16 18.03 -25.35 -5.86
C ALA A 16 17.28 -25.13 -7.19
N ALA A 17 16.61 -26.16 -7.68
CA ALA A 17 15.80 -26.08 -8.90
C ALA A 17 14.31 -26.22 -8.55
N PHE A 18 13.51 -25.28 -9.04
CA PHE A 18 12.06 -25.24 -8.84
C PHE A 18 11.33 -25.26 -10.17
N MET A 19 10.19 -25.93 -10.22
CA MET A 19 9.26 -25.91 -11.33
C MET A 19 7.97 -25.21 -10.88
N VAL A 20 7.63 -24.12 -11.57
CA VAL A 20 6.37 -23.40 -11.39
C VAL A 20 5.43 -23.84 -12.51
N SER A 21 4.39 -24.61 -12.18
CA SER A 21 3.38 -25.06 -13.14
C SER A 21 2.13 -24.21 -13.02
N VAL A 22 1.65 -23.66 -14.14
CA VAL A 22 0.44 -22.81 -14.19
C VAL A 22 -0.53 -23.35 -15.23
N ASP A 23 -1.79 -23.53 -14.84
CA ASP A 23 -2.86 -23.90 -15.74
C ASP A 23 -3.88 -22.75 -15.81
N VAL A 24 -3.92 -22.09 -16.97
CA VAL A 24 -4.72 -20.88 -17.19
C VAL A 24 -6.21 -21.19 -17.34
N GLN A 25 -6.58 -22.39 -17.78
CA GLN A 25 -7.99 -22.81 -17.91
C GLN A 25 -8.56 -23.36 -16.62
N ARG A 26 -7.71 -23.84 -15.72
CA ARG A 26 -8.11 -24.23 -14.38
C ARG A 26 -8.35 -22.99 -13.52
N ALA A 27 -9.42 -22.28 -13.86
CA ALA A 27 -9.89 -21.09 -13.17
C ALA A 27 -10.19 -21.44 -11.70
N GLY A 28 -9.55 -20.69 -10.81
CA GLY A 28 -9.77 -20.76 -9.38
C GLY A 28 -10.88 -19.81 -8.93
N ARG A 29 -10.70 -19.24 -7.75
CA ARG A 29 -11.68 -18.40 -7.05
C ARG A 29 -11.48 -16.92 -7.40
N PRO A 30 -12.45 -16.04 -7.10
CA PRO A 30 -12.22 -14.60 -7.15
C PRO A 30 -10.97 -14.23 -6.35
N LEU A 31 -10.13 -13.36 -6.92
CA LEU A 31 -8.96 -12.77 -6.26
C LEU A 31 -9.30 -11.33 -5.92
N GLN A 32 -9.55 -11.07 -4.64
CA GLN A 32 -9.69 -9.70 -4.15
C GLN A 32 -8.29 -9.14 -3.84
N HIS A 33 -8.07 -7.86 -4.15
CA HIS A 33 -6.83 -7.17 -3.82
C HIS A 33 -6.93 -6.61 -2.40
N PHE A 34 -6.87 -7.50 -1.41
CA PHE A 34 -7.09 -7.19 0.01
C PHE A 34 -5.94 -6.41 0.66
N TRP A 35 -4.81 -6.23 -0.04
CA TRP A 35 -3.57 -5.62 0.48
C TRP A 35 -3.40 -4.13 0.18
N ARG A 36 -4.41 -3.47 -0.42
CA ARG A 36 -4.32 -2.10 -0.97
C ARG A 36 -4.45 -1.02 0.10
N SER A 37 -3.73 -1.19 1.20
CA SER A 37 -3.74 -0.30 2.35
C SER A 37 -2.33 -0.07 2.87
N THR A 38 -2.10 1.15 3.33
CA THR A 38 -0.93 1.56 4.13
C THR A 38 -1.38 2.40 5.31
N GLY A 39 -0.46 2.85 6.15
CA GLY A 39 -0.77 3.71 7.28
C GLY A 39 0.46 4.39 7.87
N PHE A 40 0.22 5.39 8.73
CA PHE A 40 1.24 6.06 9.51
C PHE A 40 0.66 6.75 10.75
N CYS A 41 1.57 7.17 11.63
CA CYS A 41 1.27 7.98 12.81
C CYS A 41 2.07 9.30 12.76
N PRO A 42 1.44 10.49 12.93
CA PRO A 42 2.17 11.74 13.08
C PRO A 42 3.02 11.74 14.36
N PRO A 43 4.17 12.44 14.40
CA PRO A 43 5.01 12.49 15.58
C PRO A 43 4.42 13.38 16.68
N LEU A 44 4.95 13.25 17.90
CA LEU A 44 4.66 14.18 18.98
C LEU A 44 5.11 15.63 18.68
N PRO A 45 4.41 16.64 19.24
CA PRO A 45 3.17 16.51 20.00
C PRO A 45 1.95 16.33 19.06
N HIS A 46 1.04 15.41 19.38
CA HIS A 46 -0.11 15.09 18.52
C HIS A 46 -1.05 16.27 18.29
N SER A 47 -1.18 17.19 19.25
CA SER A 47 -1.91 18.45 19.10
C SER A 47 -1.42 19.37 17.97
N ARG A 48 -0.23 19.08 17.41
CA ARG A 48 0.35 19.76 16.24
C ARG A 48 0.56 18.83 15.05
N ALA A 49 -0.20 17.73 14.98
CA ALA A 49 -0.19 16.82 13.84
C ALA A 49 -0.46 17.55 12.51
N ASP A 50 -1.21 18.66 12.53
CA ASP A 50 -1.43 19.56 11.39
C ASP A 50 -0.14 19.97 10.68
N LEU A 51 0.94 20.22 11.43
CA LEU A 51 2.23 20.62 10.87
C LEU A 51 2.93 19.49 10.11
N PHE A 52 2.66 18.24 10.48
CA PHE A 52 3.23 17.06 9.85
C PHE A 52 2.36 16.60 8.68
N ASP A 53 1.05 16.44 8.92
CA ASP A 53 0.11 15.88 7.96
C ASP A 53 -0.12 16.80 6.74
N LEU A 54 -0.01 18.11 6.94
CA LEU A 54 -0.12 19.12 5.88
C LEU A 54 1.25 19.64 5.42
N SER A 55 2.34 19.00 5.84
CA SER A 55 3.69 19.37 5.41
C SER A 55 3.91 19.09 3.91
N LYS A 56 4.89 19.80 3.33
CA LYS A 56 5.33 19.51 1.95
C LYS A 56 5.85 18.09 1.80
N ASP A 57 6.47 17.56 2.85
CA ASP A 57 6.94 16.19 2.93
C ASP A 57 5.77 15.21 2.77
N GLN A 58 4.66 15.43 3.49
CA GLN A 58 3.51 14.53 3.43
C GLN A 58 2.72 14.68 2.12
N GLU A 59 2.64 15.88 1.55
CA GLU A 59 2.12 16.11 0.19
C GLU A 59 2.87 15.26 -0.84
N LEU A 60 4.20 15.25 -0.79
CA LEU A 60 5.03 14.40 -1.64
C LEU A 60 4.81 12.90 -1.32
N ASN A 61 4.75 12.53 -0.05
CA ASN A 61 4.57 11.13 0.36
C ASN A 61 3.28 10.54 -0.21
N LEU A 62 2.16 11.24 -0.05
CA LEU A 62 0.86 10.83 -0.57
C LEU A 62 0.82 10.81 -2.10
N ALA A 63 1.57 11.69 -2.76
CA ALA A 63 1.76 11.65 -4.21
C ALA A 63 2.51 10.38 -4.66
N TYR A 64 3.57 9.96 -3.94
CA TYR A 64 4.24 8.68 -4.22
C TYR A 64 3.34 7.48 -3.93
N ILE A 65 2.57 7.51 -2.83
CA ILE A 65 1.64 6.43 -2.46
C ILE A 65 0.54 6.26 -3.51
N SER A 66 -0.06 7.37 -3.96
CA SER A 66 -1.09 7.35 -5.01
C SER A 66 -0.55 7.08 -6.41
N SER A 67 0.77 7.18 -6.61
CA SER A 67 1.39 6.89 -7.91
C SER A 67 1.42 5.41 -8.29
N VAL A 68 1.04 4.52 -7.37
CA VAL A 68 0.93 3.09 -7.62
C VAL A 68 -0.21 2.87 -8.63
N PRO A 69 0.06 2.25 -9.79
CA PRO A 69 -0.91 2.15 -10.87
C PRO A 69 -2.17 1.40 -10.46
N HIS A 70 -3.28 1.69 -11.13
CA HIS A 70 -4.58 1.03 -10.98
C HIS A 70 -5.08 0.97 -9.53
N GLY A 71 -4.78 2.01 -8.74
CA GLY A 71 -5.15 2.06 -7.33
C GLY A 71 -4.54 0.92 -6.52
N GLY A 72 -3.28 0.54 -6.79
CA GLY A 72 -2.60 -0.54 -6.06
C GLY A 72 -2.39 -0.24 -4.56
N ILE A 73 -2.56 1.01 -4.15
CA ILE A 73 -2.85 1.44 -2.79
C ILE A 73 -4.07 2.36 -2.85
N GLU A 74 -5.11 2.09 -2.05
CA GLU A 74 -6.32 2.90 -1.98
C GLU A 74 -6.48 3.57 -0.62
N GLN A 75 -6.19 2.85 0.46
CA GLN A 75 -6.38 3.33 1.83
C GLN A 75 -5.07 3.82 2.45
N VAL A 76 -5.16 4.93 3.19
CA VAL A 76 -4.14 5.37 4.16
C VAL A 76 -4.79 5.46 5.55
N ARG A 77 -4.43 4.56 6.47
CA ARG A 77 -4.85 4.59 7.88
C ARG A 77 -4.01 5.60 8.65
N ILE A 78 -4.64 6.59 9.27
CA ILE A 78 -3.95 7.75 9.85
C ILE A 78 -4.34 7.90 11.31
N HIS A 79 -3.35 7.80 12.19
CA HIS A 79 -3.55 8.01 13.62
C HIS A 79 -3.83 9.49 13.91
N TRP A 80 -4.49 9.77 15.05
CA TRP A 80 -4.67 11.13 15.58
C TRP A 80 -5.42 12.13 14.67
N LEU A 81 -6.23 11.66 13.71
CA LEU A 81 -7.00 12.53 12.80
C LEU A 81 -7.85 13.59 13.53
N LEU A 82 -8.36 13.29 14.72
CA LEU A 82 -9.20 14.23 15.46
C LEU A 82 -8.41 15.31 16.19
N GLU A 83 -7.08 15.23 16.27
CA GLU A 83 -6.23 16.36 16.69
C GLU A 83 -6.21 17.50 15.66
N LEU A 84 -6.59 17.23 14.40
CA LEU A 84 -6.73 18.24 13.35
C LEU A 84 -8.06 19.01 13.48
N VAL A 85 -8.88 18.69 14.49
CA VAL A 85 -10.11 19.42 14.82
C VAL A 85 -9.84 20.31 16.03
N ALA A 86 -10.04 21.62 15.88
CA ALA A 86 -9.98 22.54 17.01
C ALA A 86 -11.36 22.75 17.63
N VAL A 87 -11.42 22.87 18.96
CA VAL A 87 -12.65 23.09 19.74
C VAL A 87 -12.58 24.43 20.45
N GLY A 88 -13.62 25.24 20.29
CA GLY A 88 -13.87 26.45 21.08
C GLY A 88 -15.18 26.32 21.85
N VAL A 89 -15.24 26.88 23.05
CA VAL A 89 -16.47 26.97 23.86
C VAL A 89 -16.98 28.40 23.81
N MET A 90 -18.20 28.61 23.30
CA MET A 90 -18.87 29.92 23.32
C MET A 90 -20.32 29.73 23.78
N ASN A 91 -20.73 30.48 24.80
CA ASN A 91 -22.08 30.38 25.40
C ASN A 91 -22.49 28.92 25.70
N GLU A 92 -21.59 28.17 26.36
CA GLU A 92 -21.75 26.74 26.73
C GLU A 92 -21.89 25.76 25.55
N LYS A 93 -21.82 26.24 24.30
CA LYS A 93 -21.84 25.40 23.10
C LYS A 93 -20.44 25.17 22.56
N LEU A 94 -20.20 23.96 22.06
CA LEU A 94 -18.98 23.61 21.36
C LEU A 94 -19.05 24.09 19.91
N HIS A 95 -17.98 24.74 19.47
CA HIS A 95 -17.73 25.12 18.10
C HIS A 95 -16.49 24.39 17.62
N TYR A 96 -16.62 23.70 16.48
CA TYR A 96 -15.55 22.92 15.88
C TYR A 96 -14.98 23.64 14.67
N ASN A 97 -13.66 23.66 14.56
CA ASN A 97 -12.96 24.09 13.37
C ASN A 97 -12.29 22.88 12.72
N PHE A 98 -12.81 22.49 11.55
CA PHE A 98 -12.35 21.32 10.78
C PHE A 98 -11.29 21.67 9.73
N THR A 99 -10.81 22.92 9.65
CA THR A 99 -9.99 23.40 8.52
C THR A 99 -8.77 22.51 8.24
N ALA A 100 -8.01 22.12 9.26
CA ALA A 100 -6.82 21.28 9.06
C ALA A 100 -7.21 19.87 8.59
N LEU A 101 -8.24 19.27 9.19
CA LEU A 101 -8.74 17.96 8.79
C LEU A 101 -9.31 17.98 7.35
N ASP A 102 -10.04 19.04 6.98
CA ASP A 102 -10.57 19.21 5.62
C ASP A 102 -9.44 19.26 4.60
N ASN A 103 -8.37 20.02 4.87
CA ASN A 103 -7.23 20.10 3.97
C ASN A 103 -6.55 18.75 3.79
N LEU A 104 -6.45 17.93 4.84
CA LEU A 104 -5.90 16.57 4.73
C LEU A 104 -6.83 15.64 3.94
N MET A 105 -8.13 15.69 4.21
CA MET A 105 -9.11 14.88 3.48
C MET A 105 -9.17 15.27 1.99
N ASP A 106 -9.06 16.57 1.68
CA ASP A 106 -8.95 17.05 0.30
C ASP A 106 -7.69 16.53 -0.37
N LEU A 107 -6.55 16.57 0.33
CA LEU A 107 -5.29 16.06 -0.19
C LEU A 107 -5.35 14.54 -0.50
N LEU A 108 -5.99 13.74 0.36
CA LEU A 108 -6.23 12.32 0.07
C LEU A 108 -7.16 12.15 -1.14
N TRP A 109 -8.27 12.88 -1.18
CA TRP A 109 -9.27 12.79 -2.25
C TRP A 109 -8.71 13.20 -3.62
N GLU A 110 -7.92 14.27 -3.68
CA GLU A 110 -7.21 14.72 -4.88
C GLU A 110 -6.26 13.64 -5.41
N ASN A 111 -5.62 12.90 -4.51
CA ASN A 111 -4.75 11.77 -4.82
C ASN A 111 -5.49 10.42 -4.99
N LYS A 112 -6.82 10.43 -5.06
CA LYS A 112 -7.68 9.23 -5.20
C LYS A 112 -7.49 8.20 -4.08
N LEU A 113 -7.00 8.65 -2.93
CA LEU A 113 -6.88 7.86 -1.72
C LEU A 113 -8.11 8.06 -0.83
N ILE A 114 -8.36 7.08 0.05
CA ILE A 114 -9.37 7.16 1.12
C ILE A 114 -8.70 7.01 2.49
N PRO A 115 -9.24 7.67 3.53
CA PRO A 115 -8.76 7.47 4.88
C PRO A 115 -9.20 6.11 5.44
N GLY A 116 -8.28 5.40 6.08
CA GLY A 116 -8.61 4.56 7.23
C GLY A 116 -8.83 5.53 8.39
N PHE A 117 -10.10 5.84 8.66
CA PHE A 117 -10.50 6.97 9.47
C PHE A 117 -10.64 6.55 10.92
N GLU A 118 -9.53 6.52 11.64
CA GLU A 118 -9.56 6.31 13.09
C GLU A 118 -10.21 7.52 13.77
N LEU A 119 -11.22 7.25 14.59
CA LEU A 119 -11.88 8.24 15.43
C LEU A 119 -11.03 8.52 16.67
N MET A 120 -9.77 8.90 16.43
CA MET A 120 -8.67 8.97 17.39
C MET A 120 -8.22 10.41 17.59
N GLY A 121 -8.08 10.82 18.86
CA GLY A 121 -7.57 12.13 19.26
C GLY A 121 -8.45 12.86 20.27
N ASN A 122 -7.92 13.95 20.81
CA ASN A 122 -8.56 14.80 21.80
C ASN A 122 -8.60 16.26 21.32
N PRO A 123 -9.57 16.62 20.46
CA PRO A 123 -9.72 17.96 19.91
C PRO A 123 -9.52 19.09 20.94
N SER A 124 -8.38 19.80 20.84
CA SER A 124 -7.98 20.88 21.76
C SER A 124 -7.96 20.52 23.25
N GLY A 125 -7.78 19.25 23.60
CA GLY A 125 -7.72 18.76 24.98
C GLY A 125 -9.07 18.72 25.70
N TYR A 126 -10.19 18.78 24.97
CA TYR A 126 -11.53 18.93 25.56
C TYR A 126 -12.10 17.64 26.19
N PHE A 127 -11.87 16.49 25.57
CA PHE A 127 -12.41 15.20 25.99
C PHE A 127 -11.41 14.49 26.90
N LEU A 128 -11.70 14.39 28.19
CA LEU A 128 -10.79 13.88 29.21
C LEU A 128 -11.22 12.53 29.79
N ASN A 129 -12.52 12.21 29.75
CA ASN A 129 -13.06 11.00 30.36
C ASN A 129 -14.36 10.56 29.68
N PHE A 130 -14.40 9.34 29.15
CA PHE A 130 -15.59 8.79 28.49
C PHE A 130 -16.58 8.05 29.41
N GLU A 131 -16.28 7.95 30.72
CA GLU A 131 -17.30 7.62 31.72
C GLU A 131 -18.18 8.83 32.08
N ASP A 132 -17.72 10.05 31.79
CA ASP A 132 -18.55 11.25 31.86
C ASP A 132 -19.60 11.22 30.73
N LYS A 133 -20.86 11.05 31.12
CA LYS A 133 -22.00 10.97 30.19
C LYS A 133 -22.10 12.19 29.28
N GLU A 134 -21.76 13.37 29.79
CA GLU A 134 -21.82 14.59 28.99
C GLU A 134 -20.78 14.58 27.88
N GLN A 135 -19.56 14.11 28.17
CA GLN A 135 -18.50 13.97 27.19
C GLN A 135 -18.81 12.89 26.16
N ALA A 136 -19.37 11.75 26.56
CA ALA A 136 -19.83 10.71 25.63
C ALA A 136 -20.91 11.24 24.66
N VAL A 137 -21.87 12.03 25.15
CA VAL A 137 -22.89 12.68 24.30
C VAL A 137 -22.27 13.73 23.37
N ARG A 138 -21.36 14.57 23.89
CA ARG A 138 -20.64 15.58 23.08
C ARG A 138 -19.78 14.91 21.99
N TRP A 139 -19.17 13.76 22.28
CA TRP A 139 -18.41 12.97 21.32
C TRP A 139 -19.31 12.41 20.22
N ARG A 140 -20.43 11.77 20.57
CA ARG A 140 -21.42 11.29 19.58
C ARG A 140 -21.84 12.42 18.63
N ASN A 141 -22.09 13.61 19.15
CA ASN A 141 -22.47 14.77 18.35
C ASN A 141 -21.34 15.23 17.42
N LEU A 142 -20.09 15.27 17.89
CA LEU A 142 -18.93 15.52 17.05
C LEU A 142 -18.84 14.51 15.90
N ILE A 143 -18.98 13.22 16.18
CA ILE A 143 -18.91 12.17 15.15
C ILE A 143 -20.04 12.32 14.12
N THR A 144 -21.27 12.62 14.55
CA THR A 144 -22.38 12.91 13.62
C THR A 144 -22.08 14.13 12.73
N LEU A 145 -21.57 15.22 13.30
CA LEU A 145 -21.24 16.44 12.56
C LEU A 145 -20.12 16.19 11.55
N LEU A 146 -19.07 15.49 11.97
CA LEU A 146 -17.93 15.11 11.14
C LEU A 146 -18.37 14.25 9.95
N ALA A 147 -19.15 13.20 10.21
CA ALA A 147 -19.61 12.31 9.15
C ALA A 147 -20.53 13.01 8.16
N ARG A 148 -21.48 13.84 8.63
CA ARG A 148 -22.33 14.66 7.75
C ARG A 148 -21.52 15.64 6.92
N ARG A 149 -20.54 16.32 7.53
CA ARG A 149 -19.65 17.25 6.84
C ARG A 149 -18.97 16.60 5.63
N TYR A 150 -18.40 15.41 5.81
CA TYR A 150 -17.70 14.73 4.72
C TYR A 150 -18.63 14.06 3.73
N ILE A 151 -19.83 13.62 4.15
CA ILE A 151 -20.89 13.20 3.23
C ILE A 151 -21.30 14.36 2.32
N ASP A 152 -21.49 15.56 2.88
CA ASP A 152 -21.86 16.75 2.11
C ASP A 152 -20.73 17.18 1.16
N ARG A 153 -19.47 17.00 1.58
CA ARG A 153 -18.28 17.41 0.82
C ARG A 153 -17.92 16.46 -0.33
N TYR A 154 -17.97 15.15 -0.10
CA TYR A 154 -17.47 14.14 -1.05
C TYR A 154 -18.56 13.19 -1.58
N GLY A 155 -19.78 13.28 -1.04
CA GLY A 155 -20.89 12.40 -1.37
C GLY A 155 -20.88 11.09 -0.57
N LEU A 156 -22.07 10.61 -0.20
CA LEU A 156 -22.25 9.40 0.60
C LEU A 156 -21.59 8.16 -0.04
N ALA A 157 -21.67 8.01 -1.36
CA ALA A 157 -21.07 6.87 -2.06
C ALA A 157 -19.54 6.81 -1.93
N HIS A 158 -18.89 7.96 -1.75
CA HIS A 158 -17.46 8.02 -1.50
C HIS A 158 -17.15 7.72 -0.03
N VAL A 159 -17.83 8.41 0.91
CA VAL A 159 -17.57 8.27 2.36
C VAL A 159 -17.96 6.88 2.89
N ALA A 160 -18.95 6.21 2.29
CA ALA A 160 -19.29 4.83 2.64
C ALA A 160 -18.17 3.82 2.33
N LYS A 161 -17.15 4.20 1.53
CA LYS A 161 -15.97 3.37 1.29
C LYS A 161 -14.98 3.44 2.46
N TRP A 162 -14.95 4.55 3.19
CA TRP A 162 -14.02 4.77 4.29
C TRP A 162 -14.22 3.71 5.38
N ASN A 163 -13.12 3.25 5.96
CA ASN A 163 -13.15 2.38 7.12
C ASN A 163 -13.03 3.27 8.34
N PHE A 164 -14.16 3.64 8.96
CA PHE A 164 -14.11 4.32 10.25
C PHE A 164 -13.72 3.31 11.32
N GLU A 165 -12.80 3.68 12.18
CA GLU A 165 -12.20 2.76 13.14
C GLU A 165 -12.13 3.38 14.53
N THR A 166 -12.05 2.53 15.56
CA THR A 166 -11.76 2.94 16.93
C THR A 166 -10.38 3.58 17.07
N TRP A 167 -10.10 4.10 18.26
CA TRP A 167 -8.76 4.51 18.68
C TRP A 167 -7.77 3.35 18.52
N ASN A 168 -6.57 3.64 18.01
CA ASN A 168 -5.48 2.69 17.81
C ASN A 168 -5.07 1.96 19.11
N GLU A 169 -4.87 0.65 19.05
CA GLU A 169 -4.24 -0.18 20.09
C GLU A 169 -4.66 0.18 21.52
N PRO A 170 -5.97 0.12 21.86
CA PRO A 170 -6.45 0.62 23.15
C PRO A 170 -5.85 -0.09 24.37
N ASP A 171 -5.42 -1.34 24.25
CA ASP A 171 -4.76 -2.08 25.34
C ASP A 171 -3.27 -1.71 25.49
N HIS A 172 -2.70 -0.92 24.58
CA HIS A 172 -1.35 -0.34 24.71
C HIS A 172 -1.35 1.03 25.43
N HIS A 173 -2.54 1.56 25.75
CA HIS A 173 -2.75 2.77 26.56
C HIS A 173 -2.16 4.07 25.99
N ASP A 174 -2.02 4.18 24.66
CA ASP A 174 -1.60 5.43 24.01
C ASP A 174 -2.80 6.39 23.80
N PHE A 175 -3.25 6.98 24.91
CA PHE A 175 -4.41 7.89 24.97
C PHE A 175 -4.04 9.35 25.27
N ASP A 176 -2.75 9.70 25.22
CA ASP A 176 -2.21 10.97 25.73
C ASP A 176 -2.78 11.32 27.12
N ASN A 177 -3.55 12.40 27.23
CA ASN A 177 -4.12 12.90 28.49
C ASN A 177 -5.56 12.40 28.74
N VAL A 178 -6.08 11.52 27.89
CA VAL A 178 -7.44 10.99 28.02
C VAL A 178 -7.45 9.79 28.96
N THR A 179 -8.33 9.82 29.96
CA THR A 179 -8.57 8.64 30.81
C THR A 179 -9.51 7.69 30.06
N MET A 180 -8.99 6.53 29.67
CA MET A 180 -9.73 5.50 28.95
C MET A 180 -9.72 4.19 29.73
N THR A 181 -10.76 3.96 30.53
CA THR A 181 -11.02 2.66 31.17
C THR A 181 -11.69 1.71 30.18
N VAL A 182 -11.89 0.44 30.56
CA VAL A 182 -12.71 -0.48 29.75
C VAL A 182 -14.11 0.08 29.54
N GLU A 183 -14.78 0.54 30.59
CA GLU A 183 -16.13 1.13 30.49
C GLU A 183 -16.14 2.41 29.65
N GLY A 184 -15.16 3.31 29.88
CA GLY A 184 -14.97 4.50 29.07
C GLY A 184 -14.81 4.17 27.59
N PHE A 185 -14.03 3.14 27.24
CA PHE A 185 -13.86 2.72 25.86
C PHE A 185 -15.15 2.16 25.24
N LEU A 186 -15.96 1.42 25.99
CA LEU A 186 -17.26 0.95 25.51
C LEU A 186 -18.24 2.12 25.27
N ASN A 187 -18.25 3.12 26.15
CA ASN A 187 -19.05 4.34 25.96
C ASN A 187 -18.57 5.16 24.75
N TYR A 188 -17.26 5.28 24.57
CA TYR A 188 -16.64 5.88 23.39
C TYR A 188 -17.07 5.13 22.12
N TYR A 189 -17.01 3.80 22.12
CA TYR A 189 -17.41 2.97 20.99
C TYR A 189 -18.88 3.19 20.61
N ASP A 190 -19.77 3.21 21.60
CA ASP A 190 -21.20 3.46 21.38
C ASP A 190 -21.44 4.86 20.83
N ALA A 191 -20.68 5.86 21.29
CA ALA A 191 -20.77 7.24 20.82
C ALA A 191 -20.33 7.36 19.35
N CYS A 192 -19.24 6.68 18.97
CA CYS A 192 -18.79 6.56 17.59
C CYS A 192 -19.84 5.85 16.72
N SER A 193 -20.35 4.71 17.20
CA SER A 193 -21.29 3.87 16.47
C SER A 193 -22.59 4.61 16.17
N GLU A 194 -23.20 5.20 17.21
CA GLU A 194 -24.45 5.95 17.08
C GLU A 194 -24.24 7.31 16.41
N GLY A 195 -23.05 7.90 16.52
CA GLY A 195 -22.68 9.12 15.82
C GLY A 195 -22.67 8.95 14.31
N LEU A 196 -21.99 7.90 13.83
CA LEU A 196 -21.95 7.51 12.42
C LEU A 196 -23.33 7.08 11.91
N ARG A 197 -24.05 6.24 12.66
CA ARG A 197 -25.40 5.78 12.31
C ARG A 197 -26.38 6.94 12.14
N ALA A 198 -26.29 7.98 12.97
CA ALA A 198 -27.11 9.18 12.87
C ALA A 198 -26.77 10.06 11.66
N ALA A 199 -25.57 9.93 11.10
CA ALA A 199 -25.20 10.55 9.82
C ALA A 199 -25.70 9.71 8.63
N SER A 200 -25.39 8.41 8.62
CA SER A 200 -25.93 7.44 7.66
C SER A 200 -25.68 6.00 8.11
N PRO A 201 -26.65 5.08 7.95
CA PRO A 201 -26.47 3.65 8.26
C PRO A 201 -25.54 2.92 7.27
N LEU A 202 -25.12 3.57 6.16
CA LEU A 202 -24.21 2.99 5.18
C LEU A 202 -22.72 3.14 5.53
N LEU A 203 -22.39 3.91 6.58
CA LEU A 203 -21.01 4.11 7.01
C LEU A 203 -20.54 2.90 7.82
N LYS A 204 -19.43 2.29 7.41
CA LYS A 204 -18.80 1.15 8.12
C LYS A 204 -18.07 1.62 9.37
N PHE A 205 -18.13 0.85 10.44
CA PHE A 205 -17.33 1.05 11.65
C PHE A 205 -16.89 -0.27 12.28
N GLY A 206 -15.61 -0.33 12.64
CA GLY A 206 -15.01 -1.50 13.27
C GLY A 206 -13.91 -1.13 14.25
N GLY A 207 -13.28 -2.16 14.81
CA GLY A 207 -12.26 -2.06 15.84
C GLY A 207 -11.94 -3.44 16.42
N PRO A 208 -11.11 -3.54 17.47
CA PRO A 208 -10.43 -2.46 18.20
C PRO A 208 -9.10 -1.98 17.58
N GLY A 209 -8.54 -2.67 16.59
CA GLY A 209 -7.21 -2.36 16.04
C GLY A 209 -6.09 -2.64 17.05
N ASP A 210 -5.98 -3.88 17.54
CA ASP A 210 -4.98 -4.27 18.55
C ASP A 210 -4.60 -5.77 18.47
N SER A 211 -3.69 -6.21 19.33
CA SER A 211 -3.06 -7.52 19.33
C SER A 211 -3.94 -8.69 19.78
N PHE A 212 -5.09 -8.49 20.44
CA PHE A 212 -5.94 -9.57 20.98
C PHE A 212 -5.15 -10.65 21.75
N HIS A 213 -4.23 -10.25 22.63
CA HIS A 213 -3.55 -11.22 23.47
C HIS A 213 -4.55 -11.96 24.37
N PRO A 214 -4.33 -13.26 24.68
CA PRO A 214 -5.22 -14.00 25.56
C PRO A 214 -5.43 -13.27 26.89
N PHE A 215 -6.63 -13.41 27.46
CA PHE A 215 -6.94 -12.86 28.78
C PHE A 215 -5.85 -13.24 29.80
N PRO A 216 -5.45 -12.31 30.69
CA PRO A 216 -6.02 -10.97 30.91
C PRO A 216 -5.34 -9.84 30.11
N LYS A 217 -4.52 -10.12 29.08
CA LYS A 217 -3.60 -9.13 28.50
C LYS A 217 -4.23 -8.06 27.60
N SER A 218 -5.28 -8.39 26.84
CA SER A 218 -6.00 -7.42 25.99
C SER A 218 -7.45 -7.23 26.46
N PRO A 219 -7.67 -6.66 27.66
CA PRO A 219 -9.00 -6.55 28.25
C PRO A 219 -9.97 -5.72 27.42
N ILE A 220 -9.56 -4.60 26.83
CA ILE A 220 -10.44 -3.75 26.03
C ILE A 220 -10.89 -4.49 24.78
N CYS A 221 -9.98 -5.18 24.08
CA CYS A 221 -10.32 -5.95 22.88
C CYS A 221 -11.44 -6.96 23.13
N TRP A 222 -11.27 -7.81 24.14
CA TRP A 222 -12.22 -8.87 24.40
C TRP A 222 -13.52 -8.37 25.02
N ASN A 223 -13.47 -7.29 25.82
CA ASN A 223 -14.68 -6.67 26.34
C ASN A 223 -15.46 -5.92 25.26
N LEU A 224 -14.79 -5.31 24.27
CA LEU A 224 -15.47 -4.71 23.12
C LEU A 224 -16.26 -5.76 22.33
N LEU A 225 -15.64 -6.90 22.02
CA LEU A 225 -16.36 -7.97 21.30
C LEU A 225 -17.55 -8.49 22.11
N ARG A 226 -17.37 -8.67 23.43
CA ARG A 226 -18.48 -9.06 24.31
C ARG A 226 -19.59 -8.01 24.30
N HIS A 227 -19.24 -6.74 24.42
CA HIS A 227 -20.18 -5.62 24.40
C HIS A 227 -20.98 -5.57 23.09
N CYS A 228 -20.31 -5.67 21.95
CA CYS A 228 -21.00 -5.71 20.65
C CYS A 228 -21.89 -6.96 20.51
N TYR A 229 -21.49 -8.09 21.08
CA TYR A 229 -22.21 -9.35 20.95
C TYR A 229 -23.49 -9.43 21.80
N ASN A 230 -23.44 -8.96 23.05
CA ASN A 230 -24.57 -9.04 23.99
C ASN A 230 -24.57 -7.98 25.10
N GLY A 231 -23.73 -6.94 25.00
CA GLY A 231 -23.75 -5.78 25.89
C GLY A 231 -24.99 -4.92 25.69
N THR A 232 -25.05 -3.78 26.37
CA THR A 232 -26.17 -2.83 26.26
C THR A 232 -25.63 -1.52 25.71
N ASN A 233 -26.16 -1.07 24.57
CA ASN A 233 -25.78 0.20 23.97
C ASN A 233 -26.08 1.37 24.94
N PHE A 234 -25.08 2.20 25.21
CA PHE A 234 -25.15 3.33 26.14
C PHE A 234 -26.28 4.33 25.79
N PHE A 235 -26.56 4.56 24.51
CA PHE A 235 -27.53 5.58 24.05
C PHE A 235 -28.93 5.02 23.84
N THR A 236 -29.05 3.80 23.31
CA THR A 236 -30.34 3.22 22.92
C THR A 236 -30.91 2.24 23.93
N GLY A 237 -30.06 1.67 24.80
CA GLY A 237 -30.44 0.58 25.70
C GLY A 237 -30.68 -0.76 24.98
N GLU A 238 -30.44 -0.84 23.67
CA GLU A 238 -30.58 -2.08 22.89
C GLU A 238 -29.49 -3.09 23.27
N THR A 239 -29.81 -4.38 23.16
CA THR A 239 -28.83 -5.46 23.36
C THR A 239 -28.00 -5.67 22.10
N GLY A 240 -26.68 -5.67 22.26
CA GLY A 240 -25.70 -5.74 21.18
C GLY A 240 -25.50 -4.39 20.50
N VAL A 241 -24.33 -4.22 19.86
CA VAL A 241 -23.93 -3.00 19.17
C VAL A 241 -23.35 -3.38 17.82
N ARG A 242 -23.59 -2.53 16.81
CA ARG A 242 -23.01 -2.68 15.47
C ARG A 242 -21.50 -2.90 15.54
N LEU A 243 -21.01 -3.85 14.76
CA LEU A 243 -19.58 -4.13 14.53
C LEU A 243 -19.46 -4.62 13.08
N ASP A 244 -19.07 -3.72 12.17
CA ASP A 244 -19.10 -4.01 10.72
C ASP A 244 -17.85 -4.77 10.26
N TYR A 245 -16.75 -4.67 11.00
CA TYR A 245 -15.53 -5.46 10.85
C TYR A 245 -14.77 -5.55 12.17
N ILE A 246 -13.90 -6.55 12.30
CA ILE A 246 -12.96 -6.70 13.42
C ILE A 246 -11.55 -6.48 12.90
N SER A 247 -10.86 -5.48 13.45
CA SER A 247 -9.46 -5.19 13.15
C SER A 247 -8.54 -5.67 14.26
N LEU A 248 -7.42 -6.29 13.87
CA LEU A 248 -6.39 -6.82 14.75
C LEU A 248 -5.00 -6.45 14.24
N HIS A 249 -4.01 -6.36 15.12
CA HIS A 249 -2.63 -6.10 14.74
C HIS A 249 -1.77 -7.32 15.05
N LYS A 250 -1.41 -8.09 14.01
CA LYS A 250 -0.49 -9.24 14.15
C LYS A 250 0.74 -9.02 13.29
N LYS A 251 1.88 -8.89 13.95
CA LYS A 251 3.18 -8.64 13.31
C LYS A 251 4.05 -9.90 13.34
N GLY A 252 4.98 -10.01 12.39
CA GLY A 252 5.67 -11.27 12.10
C GLY A 252 6.86 -11.62 12.97
N GLY A 253 7.35 -10.73 13.84
CA GLY A 253 8.58 -10.97 14.61
C GLY A 253 9.80 -11.30 13.72
N GLY A 254 9.81 -10.79 12.47
CA GLY A 254 10.79 -11.09 11.43
C GLY A 254 10.47 -12.32 10.57
N ARG A 255 9.33 -12.98 10.78
CA ARG A 255 8.91 -14.19 10.06
C ARG A 255 7.57 -13.98 9.37
N SER A 256 7.48 -14.35 8.09
CA SER A 256 6.29 -14.07 7.27
C SER A 256 5.06 -14.88 7.72
N LEU A 257 5.20 -16.21 7.80
CA LEU A 257 4.10 -17.11 8.16
C LEU A 257 3.55 -16.85 9.57
N TYR A 258 4.40 -16.38 10.48
CA TYR A 258 4.00 -16.14 11.86
C TYR A 258 2.92 -15.06 11.98
N ILE A 259 2.78 -14.17 10.99
CA ILE A 259 1.64 -13.24 10.90
C ILE A 259 0.35 -14.06 10.78
N LEU A 260 0.27 -14.89 9.75
CA LEU A 260 -0.92 -15.69 9.43
C LEU A 260 -1.29 -16.68 10.55
N ASP A 261 -0.29 -17.34 11.15
CA ASP A 261 -0.52 -18.29 12.23
C ASP A 261 -1.22 -17.60 13.43
N GLN A 262 -0.76 -16.41 13.80
CA GLN A 262 -1.34 -15.64 14.91
C GLN A 262 -2.76 -15.13 14.58
N GLU A 263 -2.99 -14.71 13.34
CA GLU A 263 -4.31 -14.27 12.89
C GLU A 263 -5.33 -15.42 12.97
N VAL A 264 -4.99 -16.58 12.40
CA VAL A 264 -5.87 -17.76 12.41
C VAL A 264 -6.20 -18.18 13.84
N GLU A 265 -5.19 -18.31 14.71
CA GLU A 265 -5.39 -18.68 16.12
C GLU A 265 -6.35 -17.69 16.82
N THR A 266 -6.13 -16.40 16.60
CA THR A 266 -6.92 -15.34 17.24
C THR A 266 -8.37 -15.36 16.74
N VAL A 267 -8.57 -15.47 15.43
CA VAL A 267 -9.91 -15.45 14.83
C VAL A 267 -10.68 -16.72 15.17
N GLU A 268 -10.05 -17.90 15.19
CA GLU A 268 -10.68 -19.14 15.64
C GLU A 268 -11.18 -19.01 17.10
N GLN A 269 -10.40 -18.35 17.96
CA GLN A 269 -10.83 -18.05 19.33
C GLN A 269 -12.02 -17.08 19.35
N ILE A 270 -12.01 -16.02 18.53
CA ILE A 270 -13.14 -15.09 18.38
C ILE A 270 -14.39 -15.84 17.92
N GLN A 271 -14.31 -16.66 16.88
CA GLN A 271 -15.44 -17.42 16.34
C GLN A 271 -16.01 -18.42 17.37
N LYS A 272 -15.14 -19.01 18.20
CA LYS A 272 -15.56 -19.91 19.27
C LYS A 272 -16.31 -19.17 20.39
N LEU A 273 -15.85 -17.99 20.78
CA LEU A 273 -16.45 -17.20 21.86
C LEU A 273 -17.69 -16.43 21.40
N PHE A 274 -17.71 -15.98 20.14
CA PHE A 274 -18.73 -15.13 19.55
C PHE A 274 -19.22 -15.70 18.20
N PRO A 275 -19.95 -16.83 18.18
CA PRO A 275 -20.30 -17.51 16.93
C PRO A 275 -21.07 -16.66 15.89
N LYS A 276 -21.85 -15.67 16.34
CA LYS A 276 -22.53 -14.72 15.43
C LYS A 276 -21.58 -13.81 14.64
N PHE A 277 -20.32 -13.69 15.07
CA PHE A 277 -19.30 -12.92 14.37
C PHE A 277 -18.51 -13.74 13.34
N ALA A 278 -18.86 -15.00 13.10
CA ALA A 278 -18.15 -15.86 12.14
C ALA A 278 -18.07 -15.27 10.72
N SER A 279 -19.08 -14.51 10.28
CA SER A 279 -19.10 -13.85 8.97
C SER A 279 -18.58 -12.41 8.98
N VAL A 280 -18.25 -11.85 10.15
CA VAL A 280 -17.77 -10.46 10.25
C VAL A 280 -16.38 -10.38 9.58
N PRO A 281 -16.16 -9.41 8.67
CA PRO A 281 -14.86 -9.19 8.05
C PRO A 281 -13.73 -9.04 9.08
N ILE A 282 -12.60 -9.69 8.81
CA ILE A 282 -11.37 -9.59 9.61
C ILE A 282 -10.34 -8.77 8.85
N TYR A 283 -9.80 -7.75 9.51
CA TYR A 283 -8.73 -6.90 9.01
C TYR A 283 -7.47 -7.13 9.85
N ASN A 284 -6.31 -7.22 9.20
CA ASN A 284 -5.03 -6.93 9.86
C ASN A 284 -4.46 -5.65 9.25
N ASP A 285 -4.80 -4.52 9.87
CA ASP A 285 -4.46 -3.17 9.42
C ASP A 285 -3.06 -2.72 9.84
N GLU A 286 -2.29 -3.58 10.51
CA GLU A 286 -0.86 -3.39 10.71
C GLU A 286 -0.06 -4.71 10.66
N ALA A 287 -0.20 -5.43 9.54
CA ALA A 287 0.33 -6.75 9.27
C ALA A 287 1.83 -6.75 8.92
N ASP A 288 2.64 -6.11 9.75
CA ASP A 288 4.04 -5.85 9.40
C ASP A 288 4.97 -7.03 9.70
N PRO A 289 6.06 -7.19 8.91
CA PRO A 289 7.11 -8.15 9.23
C PRO A 289 7.70 -8.01 10.64
N LEU A 290 7.88 -6.79 11.14
CA LEU A 290 8.50 -6.49 12.42
C LEU A 290 7.97 -5.17 12.99
N VAL A 291 7.68 -5.17 14.29
CA VAL A 291 7.28 -3.98 15.08
C VAL A 291 8.38 -2.90 15.11
N GLY A 292 8.00 -1.67 15.42
CA GLY A 292 8.92 -0.53 15.54
C GLY A 292 9.38 -0.03 14.17
N TRP A 293 8.54 0.77 13.51
CA TRP A 293 8.76 1.26 12.15
C TRP A 293 10.07 2.05 12.01
N SER A 294 10.45 2.81 13.05
CA SER A 294 11.60 3.72 13.07
C SER A 294 12.94 3.02 13.34
N ILE A 295 12.92 1.76 13.79
CA ILE A 295 14.13 0.99 14.09
C ILE A 295 14.85 0.69 12.76
N PRO A 296 16.11 1.14 12.57
CA PRO A 296 16.83 0.92 11.33
C PRO A 296 17.11 -0.58 11.13
N GLN A 297 16.71 -1.09 9.97
CA GLN A 297 16.96 -2.46 9.53
C GLN A 297 17.43 -2.44 8.08
N PRO A 298 18.60 -3.01 7.75
CA PRO A 298 19.09 -3.03 6.37
C PRO A 298 18.10 -3.65 5.38
N TRP A 299 17.40 -4.72 5.77
CA TRP A 299 16.44 -5.41 4.92
C TRP A 299 15.19 -4.57 4.60
N ARG A 300 14.87 -3.52 5.39
CA ARG A 300 13.76 -2.58 5.10
C ARG A 300 14.06 -1.63 3.94
N ALA A 301 15.32 -1.56 3.52
CA ALA A 301 15.80 -0.59 2.53
C ALA A 301 15.60 -1.04 1.08
N ASP A 302 15.52 -2.34 0.83
CA ASP A 302 15.69 -2.91 -0.50
C ASP A 302 14.66 -4.02 -0.84
N VAL A 303 14.98 -4.88 -1.81
CA VAL A 303 14.09 -5.94 -2.31
C VAL A 303 13.83 -7.01 -1.25
N THR A 304 14.60 -7.09 -0.16
CA THR A 304 14.35 -8.06 0.91
C THR A 304 12.98 -7.80 1.55
N TYR A 305 12.68 -6.54 1.88
CA TYR A 305 11.35 -6.17 2.38
C TYR A 305 10.27 -6.33 1.31
N ALA A 306 10.54 -5.91 0.07
CA ALA A 306 9.58 -6.02 -1.03
C ALA A 306 9.14 -7.48 -1.28
N ALA A 307 10.09 -8.40 -1.38
CA ALA A 307 9.81 -9.82 -1.59
C ALA A 307 9.11 -10.45 -0.38
N MET A 308 9.43 -10.01 0.84
CA MET A 308 8.74 -10.47 2.04
C MET A 308 7.27 -10.01 2.09
N VAL A 309 6.96 -8.77 1.65
CA VAL A 309 5.57 -8.29 1.53
C VAL A 309 4.79 -9.15 0.53
N VAL A 310 5.36 -9.43 -0.64
CA VAL A 310 4.75 -10.33 -1.63
C VAL A 310 4.52 -11.73 -1.04
N LYS A 311 5.52 -12.28 -0.34
CA LYS A 311 5.42 -13.59 0.32
C LYS A 311 4.26 -13.63 1.32
N VAL A 312 4.14 -12.61 2.18
CA VAL A 312 3.04 -12.49 3.15
C VAL A 312 1.69 -12.49 2.43
N ILE A 313 1.51 -11.64 1.40
CA ILE A 313 0.26 -11.58 0.63
C ILE A 313 -0.09 -12.93 0.00
N ILE A 314 0.89 -13.61 -0.60
CA ILE A 314 0.67 -14.89 -1.26
C ILE A 314 0.37 -16.00 -0.25
N GLN A 315 0.99 -15.98 0.94
CA GLN A 315 0.63 -16.88 2.03
C GLN A 315 -0.84 -16.68 2.46
N HIS A 316 -1.30 -15.45 2.63
CA HIS A 316 -2.70 -15.17 3.00
C HIS A 316 -3.66 -15.65 1.90
N GLN A 317 -3.35 -15.39 0.63
CA GLN A 317 -4.19 -15.83 -0.48
C GLN A 317 -4.24 -17.37 -0.56
N ASN A 318 -3.09 -18.04 -0.64
CA ASN A 318 -3.02 -19.47 -0.93
C ASN A 318 -3.35 -20.34 0.30
N LEU A 319 -2.91 -19.93 1.49
CA LEU A 319 -3.01 -20.73 2.71
C LEU A 319 -4.21 -20.39 3.58
N LEU A 320 -4.94 -19.31 3.31
CA LEU A 320 -6.17 -18.94 4.03
C LEU A 320 -7.35 -18.70 3.08
N ILE A 321 -7.32 -17.63 2.30
CA ILE A 321 -8.48 -17.15 1.53
C ILE A 321 -8.94 -18.18 0.48
N ALA A 322 -8.00 -18.79 -0.23
CA ALA A 322 -8.29 -19.76 -1.29
C ALA A 322 -8.67 -21.16 -0.76
N LYS A 323 -8.47 -21.45 0.54
CA LYS A 323 -8.75 -22.79 1.09
C LYS A 323 -10.23 -23.14 1.00
N ALA A 324 -10.51 -24.39 0.63
CA ALA A 324 -11.88 -24.85 0.40
C ALA A 324 -12.81 -24.73 1.60
N ASN A 325 -12.27 -24.99 2.79
CA ASN A 325 -13.00 -25.02 4.05
C ASN A 325 -12.69 -23.80 4.92
N ASN A 326 -12.26 -22.68 4.33
CA ASN A 326 -11.99 -21.45 5.08
C ASN A 326 -13.28 -20.92 5.71
N THR A 327 -13.26 -20.69 7.03
CA THR A 327 -14.35 -20.06 7.78
C THR A 327 -14.08 -18.61 8.14
N ILE A 328 -12.89 -18.08 7.84
CA ILE A 328 -12.46 -16.74 8.21
C ILE A 328 -12.70 -15.78 7.04
N ASN A 329 -13.52 -14.75 7.27
CA ASN A 329 -13.79 -13.69 6.30
C ASN A 329 -12.66 -12.64 6.27
N TYR A 330 -11.44 -13.06 5.94
CA TYR A 330 -10.29 -12.17 5.86
C TYR A 330 -10.42 -11.23 4.67
N THR A 331 -10.46 -9.92 4.92
CA THR A 331 -10.89 -8.92 3.92
C THR A 331 -9.86 -7.82 3.68
N LEU A 332 -8.99 -7.52 4.64
CA LEU A 332 -7.99 -6.46 4.51
C LEU A 332 -6.67 -6.84 5.20
N LEU A 333 -5.56 -6.57 4.50
CA LEU A 333 -4.20 -6.59 5.01
C LEU A 333 -3.59 -5.22 4.72
N SER A 334 -3.02 -4.56 5.72
CA SER A 334 -2.30 -3.29 5.53
C SER A 334 -0.87 -3.46 6.03
N ASN A 335 0.08 -2.95 5.25
CA ASN A 335 1.45 -2.75 5.75
C ASN A 335 1.54 -1.30 6.22
N ASP A 336 1.83 -1.09 7.49
CA ASP A 336 1.82 0.23 8.11
C ASP A 336 3.16 0.94 7.85
N ASN A 337 3.33 1.43 6.63
CA ASN A 337 4.62 1.84 6.09
C ASN A 337 4.60 3.17 5.31
N ALA A 338 3.57 3.99 5.48
CA ALA A 338 3.50 5.34 4.93
C ALA A 338 4.23 6.38 5.79
N PHE A 339 5.02 5.97 6.77
CA PHE A 339 5.84 6.89 7.56
C PHE A 339 6.87 7.65 6.71
N LEU A 340 7.24 8.84 7.17
CA LEU A 340 8.37 9.60 6.66
C LEU A 340 9.65 9.20 7.39
N SER A 341 10.69 8.82 6.64
CA SER A 341 11.98 8.44 7.23
C SER A 341 12.71 9.64 7.84
N TYR A 342 13.52 9.41 8.87
CA TYR A 342 14.34 10.43 9.55
C TYR A 342 15.84 10.18 9.35
N TYR A 343 16.62 11.27 9.32
CA TYR A 343 18.08 11.22 9.40
C TYR A 343 18.53 10.48 10.67
N PRO A 344 19.60 9.65 10.62
CA PRO A 344 20.45 9.32 9.46
C PRO A 344 19.97 8.06 8.69
N HIS A 345 18.72 7.67 8.84
CA HIS A 345 18.18 6.38 8.39
C HIS A 345 17.20 6.54 7.23
N TYR A 346 17.67 7.12 6.13
CA TYR A 346 16.87 7.43 4.95
C TYR A 346 16.12 6.22 4.37
N PHE A 347 16.80 5.08 4.24
CA PHE A 347 16.22 3.89 3.62
C PHE A 347 15.83 2.78 4.61
N THR A 348 16.49 2.70 5.76
CA THR A 348 16.44 1.52 6.65
C THR A 348 15.26 1.50 7.61
N GLN A 349 14.39 2.50 7.59
CA GLN A 349 13.12 2.52 8.32
C GLN A 349 11.99 1.86 7.52
N ARG A 350 10.89 1.49 8.17
CA ARG A 350 9.73 0.85 7.53
C ARG A 350 8.87 1.90 6.82
N THR A 351 9.35 2.31 5.66
CA THR A 351 8.76 3.37 4.84
C THR A 351 8.58 2.91 3.39
N LEU A 352 7.58 3.45 2.69
CA LEU A 352 7.40 3.28 1.23
C LEU A 352 8.39 4.13 0.43
N THR A 353 8.81 5.27 0.98
CA THR A 353 9.76 6.20 0.36
C THR A 353 10.97 6.43 1.27
N ALA A 354 12.10 6.81 0.68
CA ALA A 354 13.23 7.38 1.40
C ALA A 354 13.20 8.91 1.26
N ARG A 355 13.07 9.61 2.38
CA ARG A 355 12.96 11.07 2.46
C ARG A 355 14.32 11.72 2.67
N PHE A 356 14.68 12.69 1.83
CA PHE A 356 15.89 13.52 1.95
C PHE A 356 15.52 14.98 2.18
N GLN A 357 15.97 15.54 3.31
CA GLN A 357 15.76 16.95 3.66
C GLN A 357 16.98 17.77 3.20
N MET A 358 16.85 18.49 2.09
CA MET A 358 17.94 19.18 1.39
C MET A 358 18.27 20.53 2.01
N ASN A 359 18.70 20.49 3.27
CA ASN A 359 18.94 21.67 4.12
C ASN A 359 20.10 22.56 3.66
N ASN A 360 20.95 22.05 2.75
CA ASN A 360 22.05 22.81 2.14
C ASN A 360 21.59 23.77 1.01
N THR A 361 20.31 23.76 0.64
CA THR A 361 19.74 24.63 -0.39
C THR A 361 19.03 25.85 0.21
N LYS A 362 18.76 26.88 -0.61
CA LYS A 362 18.04 28.10 -0.21
C LYS A 362 16.92 28.40 -1.21
N PRO A 363 15.64 28.27 -0.82
CA PRO A 363 15.19 27.69 0.44
C PRO A 363 15.52 26.18 0.54
N PRO A 364 15.60 25.61 1.76
CA PRO A 364 15.59 24.16 1.95
C PRO A 364 14.38 23.53 1.26
N HIS A 365 14.55 22.31 0.74
CA HIS A 365 13.47 21.55 0.12
C HIS A 365 13.57 20.07 0.48
N VAL A 366 12.58 19.27 0.07
CA VAL A 366 12.53 17.84 0.33
C VAL A 366 12.53 17.07 -0.99
N GLN A 367 13.23 15.95 -1.01
CA GLN A 367 13.27 15.01 -2.11
C GLN A 367 12.84 13.64 -1.60
N MET A 368 12.20 12.86 -2.46
CA MET A 368 11.85 11.48 -2.18
C MET A 368 12.41 10.54 -3.24
N VAL A 369 12.66 9.31 -2.79
CA VAL A 369 13.04 8.18 -3.62
C VAL A 369 12.08 7.04 -3.30
N ARG A 370 11.48 6.45 -4.34
CA ARG A 370 10.62 5.27 -4.22
C ARG A 370 11.47 4.06 -3.81
N LYS A 371 11.07 3.38 -2.73
CA LYS A 371 11.77 2.16 -2.30
C LYS A 371 11.18 0.94 -3.03
N PRO A 372 11.92 -0.18 -3.11
CA PRO A 372 11.44 -1.38 -3.80
C PRO A 372 10.11 -1.94 -3.26
N VAL A 373 9.81 -1.74 -1.97
CA VAL A 373 8.52 -2.14 -1.40
C VAL A 373 7.34 -1.38 -2.03
N LEU A 374 7.47 -0.09 -2.34
CA LEU A 374 6.44 0.65 -3.07
C LEU A 374 6.40 0.20 -4.54
N THR A 375 7.55 -0.11 -5.13
CA THR A 375 7.64 -0.67 -6.49
C THR A 375 6.85 -2.00 -6.61
N VAL A 376 6.95 -2.88 -5.63
CA VAL A 376 6.25 -4.17 -5.66
C VAL A 376 4.73 -4.04 -5.53
N MET A 377 4.24 -2.97 -4.88
CA MET A 377 2.80 -2.66 -4.88
C MET A 377 2.28 -2.38 -6.29
N GLY A 378 3.10 -1.76 -7.15
CA GLY A 378 2.78 -1.58 -8.57
C GLY A 378 2.75 -2.88 -9.36
N LEU A 379 3.59 -3.87 -9.00
CA LEU A 379 3.54 -5.20 -9.60
C LEU A 379 2.32 -6.00 -9.13
N LEU A 380 1.99 -5.93 -7.84
CA LEU A 380 0.79 -6.54 -7.28
C LEU A 380 -0.49 -5.96 -7.92
N ALA A 381 -0.50 -4.67 -8.28
CA ALA A 381 -1.62 -4.04 -8.96
C ALA A 381 -1.91 -4.63 -10.36
N LEU A 382 -0.94 -5.32 -10.98
CA LEU A 382 -1.13 -6.01 -12.26
C LEU A 382 -1.85 -7.35 -12.13
N LEU A 383 -2.10 -7.86 -10.92
CA LEU A 383 -2.90 -9.06 -10.73
C LEU A 383 -4.35 -8.82 -11.21
N GLY A 384 -4.95 -9.82 -11.85
CA GLY A 384 -6.35 -9.83 -12.26
C GLY A 384 -7.30 -10.12 -11.10
N GLU A 385 -8.59 -10.23 -11.41
CA GLU A 385 -9.68 -10.46 -10.46
C GLU A 385 -10.01 -11.94 -10.22
N LYS A 386 -9.36 -12.86 -10.95
CA LYS A 386 -9.55 -14.31 -10.79
C LYS A 386 -8.21 -14.99 -10.55
N GLN A 387 -8.08 -15.70 -9.43
CA GLN A 387 -6.93 -16.57 -9.19
C GLN A 387 -7.01 -17.77 -10.14
N ILE A 388 -5.88 -18.17 -10.74
CA ILE A 388 -5.77 -19.39 -11.54
C ILE A 388 -4.84 -20.38 -10.86
N PHE A 389 -4.92 -21.65 -11.25
CA PHE A 389 -4.08 -22.70 -10.67
C PHE A 389 -2.59 -22.41 -10.92
N ALA A 390 -1.81 -22.41 -9.84
CA ALA A 390 -0.36 -22.38 -9.88
C ALA A 390 0.21 -23.24 -8.75
N GLU A 391 1.28 -23.97 -9.02
CA GLU A 391 1.95 -24.86 -8.08
C GLU A 391 3.46 -24.72 -8.22
N VAL A 392 4.17 -24.71 -7.09
CA VAL A 392 5.64 -24.77 -7.04
C VAL A 392 6.07 -26.13 -6.52
N LYS A 393 6.93 -26.80 -7.28
CA LYS A 393 7.58 -28.06 -6.90
C LYS A 393 9.09 -27.91 -6.89
N SER A 394 9.74 -28.43 -5.85
CA SER A 394 11.19 -28.60 -5.88
C SER A 394 11.60 -29.78 -6.78
N SER A 395 12.87 -29.86 -7.15
CA SER A 395 13.43 -31.00 -7.88
C SER A 395 13.24 -32.36 -7.20
N GLU A 396 12.99 -32.38 -5.89
CA GLU A 396 12.64 -33.60 -5.13
C GLU A 396 11.14 -33.97 -5.21
N GLY A 397 10.34 -33.21 -5.97
CA GLY A 397 8.91 -33.44 -6.15
C GLY A 397 8.03 -33.04 -4.96
N LYS A 398 8.59 -32.39 -3.94
CA LYS A 398 7.83 -31.88 -2.78
C LYS A 398 7.16 -30.54 -3.14
N SER A 399 5.89 -30.39 -2.77
CA SER A 399 5.20 -29.09 -2.80
C SER A 399 5.85 -28.14 -1.80
N THR A 400 6.06 -26.90 -2.22
CA THR A 400 6.77 -25.86 -1.46
C THR A 400 5.89 -24.64 -1.18
N GLU A 401 4.58 -24.83 -1.01
CA GLU A 401 3.57 -23.75 -0.81
C GLU A 401 3.91 -22.72 0.29
N ASN A 402 4.87 -23.03 1.17
CA ASN A 402 5.36 -22.12 2.21
C ASN A 402 6.90 -22.14 2.35
N ASP A 403 7.60 -22.07 1.23
CA ASP A 403 9.07 -22.07 1.19
C ASP A 403 9.61 -20.70 0.73
N THR A 404 10.90 -20.68 0.41
CA THR A 404 11.65 -19.55 -0.13
C THR A 404 11.08 -19.07 -1.46
N VAL A 405 10.60 -19.98 -2.31
CA VAL A 405 10.00 -19.65 -3.61
C VAL A 405 8.50 -19.95 -3.59
N GLY A 406 7.71 -18.98 -4.03
CA GLY A 406 6.25 -19.13 -4.15
C GLY A 406 5.69 -18.35 -5.34
N VAL A 407 4.43 -18.62 -5.68
CA VAL A 407 3.75 -18.04 -6.84
C VAL A 407 2.30 -17.70 -6.54
N LEU A 408 1.83 -16.60 -7.12
CA LEU A 408 0.43 -16.29 -7.29
C LEU A 408 0.17 -15.97 -8.76
N ALA A 409 -0.82 -16.64 -9.34
CA ALA A 409 -1.21 -16.44 -10.72
C ALA A 409 -2.68 -15.99 -10.77
N SER A 410 -2.96 -15.06 -11.67
CA SER A 410 -4.29 -14.52 -11.90
C SER A 410 -4.58 -14.31 -13.37
N MET A 411 -5.86 -14.19 -13.70
CA MET A 411 -6.34 -13.81 -15.01
C MET A 411 -7.34 -12.67 -14.91
N HIS A 412 -7.42 -11.88 -15.98
CA HIS A 412 -8.43 -10.87 -16.20
C HIS A 412 -9.34 -11.27 -17.36
N THR A 413 -10.64 -11.16 -17.15
CA THR A 413 -11.64 -11.32 -18.23
C THR A 413 -12.05 -9.94 -18.74
N PRO A 414 -11.86 -9.63 -20.04
CA PRO A 414 -12.12 -8.29 -20.55
C PRO A 414 -13.60 -7.91 -20.47
N SER A 415 -13.86 -6.63 -20.23
CA SER A 415 -15.20 -6.06 -20.30
C SER A 415 -15.66 -5.88 -21.74
N GLU A 416 -16.86 -6.36 -22.08
CA GLU A 416 -17.45 -6.19 -23.43
C GLU A 416 -17.68 -4.71 -23.81
N LEU A 417 -17.78 -3.82 -22.82
CA LEU A 417 -18.05 -2.40 -23.01
C LEU A 417 -16.77 -1.55 -23.14
N GLN A 418 -15.58 -2.12 -22.90
CA GLN A 418 -14.31 -1.39 -22.90
C GLN A 418 -13.41 -1.90 -24.03
N PRO A 419 -13.36 -1.23 -25.20
CA PRO A 419 -12.62 -1.73 -26.36
C PRO A 419 -11.09 -1.66 -26.19
N SER A 420 -10.60 -0.86 -25.24
CA SER A 420 -9.19 -0.76 -24.85
C SER A 420 -8.77 -1.89 -23.89
N ASP A 421 -9.74 -2.62 -23.34
CA ASP A 421 -9.50 -3.76 -22.46
C ASP A 421 -9.26 -5.04 -23.27
N SER A 422 -8.57 -5.99 -22.65
CA SER A 422 -8.22 -7.27 -23.26
C SER A 422 -7.90 -8.34 -22.21
N TRP A 423 -7.95 -9.60 -22.65
CA TRP A 423 -7.57 -10.72 -21.80
C TRP A 423 -6.12 -10.59 -21.32
N GLN A 424 -5.91 -10.83 -20.01
CA GLN A 424 -4.61 -10.76 -19.36
C GLN A 424 -4.40 -11.98 -18.45
N ALA A 425 -3.15 -12.38 -18.27
CA ALA A 425 -2.73 -13.25 -17.19
C ALA A 425 -1.43 -12.74 -16.56
N THR A 426 -1.37 -12.82 -15.24
CA THR A 426 -0.25 -12.31 -14.44
C THR A 426 0.25 -13.41 -13.53
N LEU A 427 1.53 -13.75 -13.64
CA LEU A 427 2.22 -14.71 -12.78
C LEU A 427 3.24 -13.92 -11.95
N LEU A 428 3.02 -13.82 -10.64
CA LEU A 428 3.90 -13.17 -9.69
C LEU A 428 4.63 -14.22 -8.86
N ILE A 429 5.94 -14.26 -8.97
CA ILE A 429 6.83 -15.23 -8.30
C ILE A 429 7.76 -14.45 -7.38
N TYR A 430 7.94 -14.94 -6.15
CA TYR A 430 8.93 -14.40 -5.22
C TYR A 430 10.00 -15.43 -4.87
N SER A 431 11.16 -14.92 -4.46
CA SER A 431 12.21 -15.64 -3.74
C SER A 431 12.55 -14.84 -2.49
N SER A 432 12.23 -15.37 -1.30
CA SER A 432 12.36 -14.66 -0.01
C SER A 432 12.54 -15.60 1.17
N GLU A 433 13.66 -15.41 1.90
CA GLU A 433 13.93 -15.99 3.22
C GLU A 433 13.54 -15.00 4.35
N ASP A 434 12.35 -14.40 4.21
CA ASP A 434 11.81 -13.39 5.12
C ASP A 434 12.75 -12.16 5.23
N ASN A 435 13.28 -11.88 6.42
CA ASN A 435 14.15 -10.73 6.65
C ASN A 435 15.64 -11.00 6.35
N ARG A 436 15.96 -12.10 5.67
CA ARG A 436 17.33 -12.51 5.32
C ARG A 436 17.59 -12.44 3.83
N THR A 437 18.81 -12.02 3.51
CA THR A 437 19.40 -12.07 2.17
C THR A 437 20.37 -13.26 2.14
N SER A 438 20.44 -13.97 1.03
CA SER A 438 21.32 -15.14 0.86
C SER A 438 22.04 -15.10 -0.48
N SER A 439 23.22 -15.69 -0.55
CA SER A 439 23.95 -15.90 -1.81
C SER A 439 23.42 -17.09 -2.61
N ASN A 440 22.40 -17.79 -2.11
CA ASN A 440 21.74 -18.87 -2.82
C ASN A 440 21.04 -18.33 -4.07
N ILE A 441 21.17 -19.08 -5.16
CA ILE A 441 20.50 -18.79 -6.43
C ILE A 441 19.65 -20.01 -6.75
N SER A 442 18.34 -19.77 -6.81
CA SER A 442 17.37 -20.79 -7.20
C SER A 442 17.08 -20.66 -8.68
N THR A 443 17.22 -21.74 -9.44
CA THR A 443 16.82 -21.76 -10.84
C THR A 443 15.35 -22.15 -10.92
N VAL A 444 14.50 -21.25 -11.41
CA VAL A 444 13.06 -21.48 -11.54
C VAL A 444 12.72 -21.68 -13.02
N THR A 445 12.04 -22.78 -13.31
CA THR A 445 11.44 -23.04 -14.63
C THR A 445 9.94 -22.86 -14.52
N VAL A 446 9.42 -21.83 -15.18
CA VAL A 446 7.99 -21.58 -15.33
C VAL A 446 7.48 -22.35 -16.54
N ASN A 447 6.40 -23.10 -16.35
CA ASN A 447 5.66 -23.78 -17.40
C ASN A 447 4.17 -23.43 -17.27
N ALA A 448 3.70 -22.54 -18.15
CA ALA A 448 2.30 -22.13 -18.20
C ALA A 448 1.63 -22.70 -19.45
N THR A 449 0.46 -23.31 -19.28
CA THR A 449 -0.24 -24.07 -20.32
C THR A 449 -1.71 -23.68 -20.46
N HIS A 450 -2.36 -24.24 -21.49
CA HIS A 450 -3.81 -24.14 -21.74
C HIS A 450 -4.31 -22.70 -21.96
N PHE A 451 -3.50 -21.83 -22.55
CA PHE A 451 -3.96 -20.50 -22.93
C PHE A 451 -5.12 -20.58 -23.94
N PRO A 452 -6.15 -19.72 -23.82
CA PRO A 452 -7.19 -19.62 -24.84
C PRO A 452 -6.59 -19.07 -26.15
N LYS A 453 -7.37 -19.10 -27.24
CA LYS A 453 -6.94 -18.47 -28.50
C LYS A 453 -6.93 -16.96 -28.34
N LEU A 454 -5.75 -16.36 -28.25
CA LEU A 454 -5.57 -14.92 -28.06
C LEU A 454 -5.23 -14.21 -29.37
N ARG A 455 -5.63 -12.95 -29.48
CA ARG A 455 -5.25 -12.06 -30.59
C ARG A 455 -3.87 -11.46 -30.33
N GLU A 456 -2.91 -11.73 -31.22
CA GLU A 456 -1.55 -11.16 -31.18
C GLU A 456 -0.94 -11.12 -29.76
N PRO A 457 -0.96 -12.25 -29.02
CA PRO A 457 -0.52 -12.27 -27.64
C PRO A 457 0.97 -11.94 -27.51
N VAL A 458 1.27 -11.14 -26.49
CA VAL A 458 2.63 -10.78 -26.09
C VAL A 458 2.79 -10.99 -24.59
N TYR A 459 4.03 -11.10 -24.13
CA TYR A 459 4.32 -11.03 -22.70
C TYR A 459 5.44 -10.05 -22.39
N MET A 460 5.32 -9.42 -21.23
CA MET A 460 6.35 -8.61 -20.58
C MET A 460 6.86 -9.35 -19.35
N THR A 461 8.11 -9.10 -18.98
CA THR A 461 8.62 -9.53 -17.68
C THR A 461 9.12 -8.34 -16.88
N TYR A 462 8.91 -8.37 -15.57
CA TYR A 462 9.35 -7.36 -14.62
C TYR A 462 10.14 -8.06 -13.52
N TYR A 463 11.34 -7.58 -13.25
CA TYR A 463 12.26 -8.22 -12.31
C TYR A 463 12.80 -7.22 -11.28
N LEU A 464 12.80 -7.63 -10.02
CA LEU A 464 13.41 -6.92 -8.91
C LEU A 464 14.40 -7.82 -8.19
N ASP A 465 15.61 -7.32 -7.93
CA ASP A 465 16.60 -7.92 -7.04
C ASP A 465 17.45 -6.83 -6.35
N ASN A 466 18.31 -7.26 -5.43
CA ASN A 466 19.17 -6.33 -4.71
C ASN A 466 20.38 -5.83 -5.53
N ASN A 467 20.58 -6.30 -6.76
CA ASN A 467 21.74 -5.95 -7.58
C ASN A 467 21.41 -4.84 -8.60
N GLN A 468 20.24 -4.89 -9.23
CA GLN A 468 19.88 -4.00 -10.35
C GLN A 468 18.82 -2.95 -9.96
N THR A 469 17.95 -3.26 -9.00
CA THR A 469 16.76 -2.44 -8.69
C THR A 469 16.76 -2.01 -7.21
N ASN A 470 17.91 -1.49 -6.77
CA ASN A 470 18.17 -1.17 -5.38
C ASN A 470 18.69 0.27 -5.23
N PRO A 471 17.78 1.26 -5.06
CA PRO A 471 18.16 2.65 -4.84
C PRO A 471 19.06 2.85 -3.61
N TYR A 472 18.88 2.03 -2.57
CA TYR A 472 19.71 2.07 -1.37
C TYR A 472 21.15 1.63 -1.66
N LEU A 473 21.35 0.56 -2.45
CA LEU A 473 22.68 0.17 -2.90
C LEU A 473 23.30 1.30 -3.73
N LYS A 474 22.53 1.90 -4.65
CA LYS A 474 23.05 2.98 -5.48
C LYS A 474 23.47 4.21 -4.68
N TRP A 475 22.67 4.59 -3.68
CA TRP A 475 23.02 5.66 -2.75
C TRP A 475 24.30 5.34 -1.95
N LYS A 476 24.48 4.09 -1.50
CA LYS A 476 25.72 3.65 -0.83
C LYS A 476 26.94 3.74 -1.74
N GLU A 477 26.83 3.31 -2.99
CA GLU A 477 27.91 3.39 -4.00
C GLU A 477 28.36 4.84 -4.26
N LEU A 478 27.43 5.78 -4.18
CA LEU A 478 27.69 7.21 -4.31
C LEU A 478 28.32 7.85 -3.06
N GLY A 479 28.68 7.04 -2.05
CA GLY A 479 29.29 7.49 -0.81
C GLY A 479 28.28 7.87 0.28
N SER A 480 27.01 7.44 0.16
CA SER A 480 25.94 7.72 1.13
C SER A 480 25.73 9.22 1.43
N PRO A 481 25.63 10.10 0.40
CA PRO A 481 25.55 11.54 0.62
C PRO A 481 24.25 11.92 1.35
N ASP A 482 24.37 12.78 2.36
CA ASP A 482 23.21 13.39 3.06
C ASP A 482 22.43 14.36 2.17
N PHE A 483 23.15 15.02 1.26
CA PHE A 483 22.59 15.97 0.29
C PHE A 483 22.99 15.57 -1.14
N PRO A 484 22.35 14.54 -1.72
CA PRO A 484 22.66 14.14 -3.09
C PRO A 484 22.46 15.30 -4.09
N SER A 485 23.37 15.43 -5.06
CA SER A 485 23.20 16.36 -6.20
C SER A 485 22.04 15.90 -7.10
N PRO A 486 21.53 16.76 -8.00
CA PRO A 486 20.54 16.35 -9.00
C PRO A 486 20.97 15.12 -9.82
N GLU A 487 22.24 15.04 -10.20
CA GLU A 487 22.81 13.91 -10.95
C GLU A 487 22.91 12.65 -10.08
N GLN A 488 23.23 12.79 -8.79
CA GLN A 488 23.22 11.68 -7.84
C GLN A 488 21.79 11.18 -7.62
N PHE A 489 20.81 12.07 -7.47
CA PHE A 489 19.40 11.69 -7.41
C PHE A 489 18.94 10.98 -8.67
N GLN A 490 19.32 11.43 -9.86
CA GLN A 490 18.99 10.73 -11.10
C GLN A 490 19.52 9.29 -11.07
N GLN A 491 20.78 9.09 -10.67
CA GLN A 491 21.36 7.74 -10.55
C GLN A 491 20.64 6.87 -9.53
N ILE A 492 20.23 7.43 -8.38
CA ILE A 492 19.47 6.71 -7.36
C ILE A 492 18.08 6.34 -7.89
N ARG A 493 17.38 7.29 -8.54
CA ARG A 493 16.05 7.11 -9.12
C ARG A 493 16.03 6.13 -10.29
N ASP A 494 17.12 6.06 -11.04
CA ASP A 494 17.30 5.08 -12.11
C ASP A 494 17.21 3.63 -11.62
N ALA A 495 17.31 3.37 -10.31
CA ALA A 495 17.14 2.05 -9.71
C ALA A 495 15.76 1.81 -9.06
N GLU A 496 14.79 2.74 -9.19
CA GLU A 496 13.45 2.62 -8.58
C GLU A 496 12.54 1.62 -9.32
N ASP A 497 12.57 1.66 -10.65
CA ASP A 497 11.74 0.82 -11.51
C ASP A 497 12.27 -0.62 -11.59
N PRO A 498 11.37 -1.61 -11.78
CA PRO A 498 11.80 -2.96 -12.09
C PRO A 498 12.54 -3.01 -13.43
N VAL A 499 13.40 -4.02 -13.59
CA VAL A 499 13.94 -4.34 -14.92
C VAL A 499 12.79 -4.91 -15.75
N ALA A 500 12.24 -4.08 -16.64
CA ALA A 500 11.18 -4.46 -17.55
C ALA A 500 11.78 -4.91 -18.90
N THR A 501 11.40 -6.11 -19.39
CA THR A 501 11.82 -6.61 -20.70
C THR A 501 10.63 -7.11 -21.51
N GLY A 502 10.76 -7.02 -22.83
CA GLY A 502 9.68 -7.26 -23.79
C GLY A 502 9.21 -5.97 -24.47
N PRO A 503 8.05 -5.99 -25.17
CA PRO A 503 7.13 -7.12 -25.34
C PRO A 503 7.77 -8.24 -26.17
N PHE A 504 7.61 -9.48 -25.74
CA PHE A 504 8.01 -10.66 -26.51
C PHE A 504 6.77 -11.29 -27.15
N ALA A 505 6.90 -11.76 -28.40
CA ALA A 505 5.85 -12.54 -29.03
C ALA A 505 5.59 -13.82 -28.24
N PHE A 506 4.32 -14.15 -28.01
CA PHE A 506 3.95 -15.37 -27.30
C PHE A 506 4.25 -16.61 -28.17
N PRO A 507 4.71 -17.75 -27.60
CA PRO A 507 5.04 -18.94 -28.38
C PRO A 507 3.84 -19.53 -29.15
N GLU A 508 4.04 -19.91 -30.42
CA GLU A 508 2.98 -20.46 -31.29
C GLU A 508 2.33 -21.75 -30.74
N GLY A 509 3.09 -22.53 -29.95
CA GLY A 509 2.61 -23.76 -29.34
C GLY A 509 1.61 -23.59 -28.18
N GLY A 510 1.27 -22.35 -27.80
CA GLY A 510 0.31 -22.08 -26.72
C GLY A 510 0.81 -22.44 -25.31
N ILE A 511 2.11 -22.66 -25.17
CA ILE A 511 2.80 -23.01 -23.92
C ILE A 511 3.92 -21.99 -23.71
N LEU A 512 3.96 -21.38 -22.54
CA LEU A 512 5.04 -20.48 -22.14
C LEU A 512 5.98 -21.20 -21.19
N THR A 513 7.20 -21.46 -21.66
CA THR A 513 8.28 -22.02 -20.85
C THR A 513 9.39 -20.98 -20.70
N LEU A 514 9.64 -20.54 -19.46
CA LEU A 514 10.70 -19.58 -19.15
C LEU A 514 11.59 -20.14 -18.05
N LYS A 515 12.90 -19.95 -18.19
CA LYS A 515 13.89 -20.29 -17.17
C LYS A 515 14.53 -19.00 -16.67
N GLN A 516 14.50 -18.78 -15.37
CA GLN A 516 15.03 -17.58 -14.74
C GLN A 516 15.74 -17.95 -13.43
N ASP A 517 16.87 -17.30 -13.17
CA ASP A 517 17.60 -17.46 -11.91
C ASP A 517 17.14 -16.42 -10.89
N PHE A 518 16.89 -16.88 -9.67
CA PHE A 518 16.32 -16.11 -8.56
C PHE A 518 17.33 -16.06 -7.41
N PRO A 519 18.09 -14.97 -7.26
CA PRO A 519 18.79 -14.70 -6.01
C PRO A 519 17.77 -14.48 -4.87
N VAL A 520 18.23 -14.61 -3.64
CA VAL A 520 17.43 -14.29 -2.46
C VAL A 520 17.88 -12.94 -1.90
N PRO A 521 17.06 -11.87 -1.99
CA PRO A 521 15.68 -11.83 -2.47
C PRO A 521 15.56 -11.54 -3.97
N SER A 522 14.41 -11.92 -4.55
CA SER A 522 13.97 -11.40 -5.84
C SER A 522 12.45 -11.51 -6.01
N VAL A 523 11.91 -10.69 -6.91
CA VAL A 523 10.51 -10.75 -7.37
C VAL A 523 10.51 -10.75 -8.88
N PHE A 524 9.74 -11.65 -9.49
CA PHE A 524 9.61 -11.78 -10.93
C PHE A 524 8.13 -11.84 -11.30
N LEU A 525 7.71 -10.95 -12.18
CA LEU A 525 6.36 -10.93 -12.71
C LEU A 525 6.38 -11.16 -14.22
N ILE A 526 5.55 -12.08 -14.69
CA ILE A 526 5.29 -12.29 -16.11
C ILE A 526 3.86 -11.78 -16.38
N HIS A 527 3.73 -10.79 -17.25
CA HIS A 527 2.45 -10.24 -17.65
C HIS A 527 2.16 -10.60 -19.09
N ILE A 528 1.19 -11.47 -19.32
CA ILE A 528 0.75 -11.91 -20.64
C ILE A 528 -0.52 -11.15 -21.01
N CYS A 529 -0.53 -10.57 -22.20
CA CYS A 529 -1.67 -9.80 -22.70
C CYS A 529 -2.06 -10.21 -24.11
N ALA A 530 -3.36 -10.25 -24.37
CA ALA A 530 -3.91 -10.22 -25.72
C ALA A 530 -4.04 -8.79 -26.21
N ARG A 531 -3.95 -8.57 -27.53
CA ARG A 531 -4.09 -7.24 -28.11
C ARG A 531 -5.52 -6.72 -28.01
N PRO A 532 -5.76 -5.57 -27.35
CA PRO A 532 -7.05 -4.92 -27.35
C PRO A 532 -7.49 -4.50 -28.76
N SER A 533 -8.78 -4.21 -28.90
CA SER A 533 -9.34 -3.74 -30.18
C SER A 533 -9.03 -2.26 -30.47
N SER A 534 -8.79 -1.47 -29.42
CA SER A 534 -8.47 -0.05 -29.51
C SER A 534 -7.19 0.29 -28.74
N VAL A 535 -6.69 1.51 -28.93
CA VAL A 535 -5.52 2.03 -28.22
C VAL A 535 -5.88 2.36 -26.75
N PRO A 536 -4.88 2.56 -25.86
CA PRO A 536 -5.15 2.98 -24.49
C PRO A 536 -6.03 4.23 -24.39
N ASP A 537 -6.82 4.28 -23.33
CA ASP A 537 -7.63 5.45 -23.01
C ASP A 537 -6.76 6.68 -22.68
N GLN A 538 -7.42 7.84 -22.66
CA GLN A 538 -6.75 9.11 -22.36
C GLN A 538 -6.37 9.21 -20.88
N VAL A 539 -5.13 9.60 -20.60
CA VAL A 539 -4.66 9.94 -19.26
C VAL A 539 -5.31 11.26 -18.81
N THR A 540 -5.64 11.38 -17.52
CA THR A 540 -6.28 12.57 -16.96
C THR A 540 -5.51 13.09 -15.73
N GLY A 541 -5.98 14.18 -15.11
CA GLY A 541 -5.48 14.61 -13.80
C GLY A 541 -4.02 15.07 -13.75
N VAL A 542 -3.45 15.54 -14.87
CA VAL A 542 -2.07 16.05 -14.89
C VAL A 542 -1.93 17.25 -13.95
N ARG A 543 -1.04 17.13 -12.96
CA ARG A 543 -0.81 18.15 -11.92
C ARG A 543 0.65 18.13 -11.45
N PHE A 544 1.01 19.12 -10.64
CA PHE A 544 2.42 19.38 -10.30
C PHE A 544 2.64 19.59 -8.81
N ILE A 545 3.78 19.09 -8.32
CA ILE A 545 4.31 19.42 -7.00
C ILE A 545 5.69 20.08 -7.19
N PRO A 546 5.84 21.39 -6.92
CA PRO A 546 7.14 22.05 -7.00
C PRO A 546 8.09 21.48 -5.94
N LEU A 547 9.32 21.12 -6.33
CA LEU A 547 10.36 20.63 -5.42
C LEU A 547 11.32 21.76 -5.05
N THR A 548 11.98 22.31 -6.06
CA THR A 548 12.94 23.41 -5.94
C THR A 548 13.11 24.01 -7.33
N LYS A 549 13.88 25.10 -7.45
CA LYS A 549 14.14 25.73 -8.74
C LYS A 549 14.79 24.73 -9.71
N GLY A 550 14.23 24.61 -10.91
CA GLY A 550 14.61 23.66 -11.94
C GLY A 550 14.08 22.24 -11.72
N GLN A 551 13.21 22.00 -10.72
CA GLN A 551 12.72 20.66 -10.40
C GLN A 551 11.23 20.64 -10.02
N VAL A 552 10.48 19.74 -10.67
CA VAL A 552 9.05 19.57 -10.44
C VAL A 552 8.65 18.09 -10.50
N VAL A 553 7.73 17.66 -9.63
CA VAL A 553 7.05 16.37 -9.78
C VAL A 553 5.85 16.57 -10.69
N VAL A 554 5.73 15.72 -11.71
CA VAL A 554 4.56 15.62 -12.59
C VAL A 554 3.77 14.38 -12.19
N LEU A 555 2.50 14.56 -11.87
CA LEU A 555 1.56 13.50 -11.48
C LEU A 555 0.43 13.40 -12.49
N TRP A 556 -0.20 12.23 -12.61
CA TRP A 556 -1.39 12.04 -13.41
C TRP A 556 -2.27 10.90 -12.86
N ASP A 557 -3.51 10.82 -13.35
CA ASP A 557 -4.46 9.78 -12.98
C ASP A 557 -4.60 8.76 -14.13
N ASP A 558 -4.54 7.47 -13.79
CA ASP A 558 -4.74 6.34 -14.70
C ASP A 558 -6.09 5.65 -14.52
N GLY A 559 -6.98 6.18 -13.66
CA GLY A 559 -8.29 5.57 -13.37
C GLY A 559 -9.23 5.45 -14.57
N CYS A 560 -8.95 6.15 -15.69
CA CYS A 560 -9.67 6.00 -16.95
C CYS A 560 -8.96 5.06 -17.95
N VAL A 561 -7.72 4.63 -17.67
CA VAL A 561 -6.94 3.70 -18.49
C VAL A 561 -7.29 2.28 -18.09
N ASN A 562 -8.21 1.66 -18.81
CA ASN A 562 -8.80 0.38 -18.42
C ASN A 562 -7.80 -0.79 -18.55
N SER A 563 -6.96 -0.78 -19.59
CA SER A 563 -5.97 -1.83 -19.81
C SER A 563 -4.81 -1.71 -18.83
N LYS A 564 -4.35 -2.86 -18.30
CA LYS A 564 -3.07 -2.94 -17.58
C LYS A 564 -1.89 -3.28 -18.50
N CYS A 565 -2.13 -3.52 -19.79
CA CYS A 565 -1.10 -3.86 -20.78
C CYS A 565 -0.33 -2.62 -21.25
N ILE A 566 0.10 -1.79 -20.29
CA ILE A 566 0.75 -0.50 -20.49
C ILE A 566 2.25 -0.69 -20.36
N LYS A 567 2.98 -0.40 -21.43
CA LYS A 567 4.44 -0.43 -21.46
C LYS A 567 5.02 0.73 -20.64
N THR A 568 4.47 1.93 -20.86
CA THR A 568 4.94 3.15 -20.21
C THR A 568 3.90 4.26 -20.31
N PHE A 569 4.02 5.24 -19.42
CA PHE A 569 3.46 6.57 -19.62
C PHE A 569 4.52 7.51 -20.18
N GLU A 570 4.30 8.03 -21.39
CA GLU A 570 5.16 9.06 -21.97
C GLU A 570 4.79 10.42 -21.40
N VAL A 571 5.66 10.97 -20.56
CA VAL A 571 5.57 12.34 -20.07
C VAL A 571 6.22 13.24 -21.11
N GLN A 572 5.45 14.20 -21.63
CA GLN A 572 5.89 15.12 -22.67
C GLN A 572 5.91 16.56 -22.17
N PHE A 573 6.93 17.32 -22.57
CA PHE A 573 7.13 18.71 -22.21
C PHE A 573 7.33 19.60 -23.44
N SER A 574 6.82 20.82 -23.38
CA SER A 574 6.99 21.86 -24.40
C SER A 574 7.16 23.24 -23.74
N PRO A 575 8.28 23.95 -23.94
CA PRO A 575 8.47 25.29 -23.37
C PRO A 575 7.46 26.34 -23.88
N ASP A 576 6.97 26.18 -25.11
CA ASP A 576 6.11 27.16 -25.80
C ASP A 576 4.72 26.62 -26.16
N GLY A 577 4.43 25.37 -25.78
CA GLY A 577 3.17 24.69 -26.08
C GLY A 577 3.02 24.21 -27.52
N LYS A 578 4.03 24.38 -28.39
CA LYS A 578 3.95 24.03 -29.82
C LYS A 578 4.53 22.67 -30.13
N ALA A 579 5.76 22.40 -29.65
CA ALA A 579 6.47 21.16 -29.92
C ALA A 579 6.75 20.40 -28.62
N TYR A 580 6.19 19.20 -28.50
CA TYR A 580 6.32 18.35 -27.31
C TYR A 580 7.39 17.28 -27.51
N ARG A 581 8.20 17.06 -26.48
CA ARG A 581 9.22 16.00 -26.44
C ARG A 581 9.03 15.14 -25.21
N ARG A 582 9.24 13.83 -25.34
CA ARG A 582 9.28 12.90 -24.20
C ARG A 582 10.44 13.30 -23.27
N ILE A 583 10.17 13.38 -21.96
CA ILE A 583 11.17 13.77 -20.94
C ILE A 583 11.56 12.63 -20.01
N ASN A 584 10.73 11.61 -19.83
CA ASN A 584 11.10 10.42 -19.07
C ASN A 584 11.94 9.48 -19.93
N ALA A 585 13.21 9.28 -19.57
CA ALA A 585 14.14 8.45 -20.34
C ALA A 585 13.86 6.95 -20.20
N LYS A 586 13.41 6.52 -19.02
CA LYS A 586 13.02 5.13 -18.74
C LYS A 586 11.51 4.95 -18.89
N ASP A 587 11.13 3.72 -19.23
CA ASP A 587 9.74 3.31 -19.20
C ASP A 587 9.30 3.10 -17.75
N THR A 588 8.10 3.57 -17.39
CA THR A 588 7.55 3.40 -16.05
C THR A 588 6.04 3.20 -16.12
N ILE A 589 5.54 2.37 -15.22
CA ILE A 589 4.11 2.14 -15.01
C ILE A 589 3.55 3.00 -13.86
N PHE A 590 4.41 3.72 -13.12
CA PHE A 590 4.00 4.59 -12.03
C PHE A 590 3.48 5.91 -12.57
N THR A 591 2.47 6.48 -11.92
CA THR A 591 1.80 7.71 -12.37
C THR A 591 2.45 9.00 -11.85
N LEU A 592 3.77 8.96 -11.63
CA LEU A 592 4.58 10.04 -11.10
C LEU A 592 5.93 10.08 -11.83
N TRP A 593 6.37 11.28 -12.20
CA TRP A 593 7.72 11.51 -12.73
C TRP A 593 8.37 12.74 -12.11
N VAL A 594 9.62 12.62 -11.65
CA VAL A 594 10.41 13.76 -11.19
C VAL A 594 11.21 14.34 -12.35
N TYR A 595 10.90 15.56 -12.77
CA TYR A 595 11.59 16.25 -13.84
C TYR A 595 12.63 17.23 -13.28
N SER A 596 13.91 16.97 -13.55
CA SER A 596 15.04 17.77 -13.10
C SER A 596 16.08 17.94 -14.24
N PRO A 597 15.77 18.73 -15.28
CA PRO A 597 16.61 18.82 -16.49
C PRO A 597 17.86 19.71 -16.33
N GLY A 598 18.11 20.30 -15.15
CA GLY A 598 19.17 21.30 -14.95
C GLY A 598 18.93 22.64 -15.69
N SER A 599 17.73 22.80 -16.26
CA SER A 599 17.27 23.99 -16.99
C SER A 599 15.84 24.34 -16.55
N SER A 600 15.19 25.29 -17.23
CA SER A 600 13.83 25.70 -16.87
C SER A 600 12.84 24.55 -17.02
N VAL A 601 11.96 24.43 -16.02
CA VAL A 601 10.81 23.53 -16.02
C VAL A 601 9.49 24.26 -16.35
N SER A 602 9.54 25.56 -16.64
CA SER A 602 8.34 26.31 -17.05
C SER A 602 7.93 25.95 -18.48
N GLY A 603 6.65 25.65 -18.68
CA GLY A 603 6.09 25.28 -19.97
C GLY A 603 4.86 24.41 -19.83
N PHE A 604 4.54 23.67 -20.89
CA PHE A 604 3.34 22.83 -20.98
C PHE A 604 3.71 21.35 -20.89
N TYR A 605 2.97 20.61 -20.07
CA TYR A 605 3.13 19.18 -19.89
C TYR A 605 1.89 18.43 -20.34
N ARG A 606 2.08 17.24 -20.90
CA ARG A 606 1.00 16.29 -21.16
C ARG A 606 1.52 14.86 -21.06
N VAL A 607 0.65 13.92 -20.75
CA VAL A 607 1.00 12.51 -20.57
C VAL A 607 0.14 11.63 -21.47
N ARG A 608 0.69 10.54 -22.00
CA ARG A 608 -0.10 9.51 -22.71
C ARG A 608 0.38 8.11 -22.37
N ALA A 609 -0.53 7.16 -22.31
CA ALA A 609 -0.20 5.75 -22.14
C ALA A 609 0.26 5.13 -23.48
N ILE A 610 1.28 4.27 -23.42
CA ILE A 610 1.74 3.45 -24.55
C ILE A 610 1.54 1.98 -24.18
N ASP A 611 0.83 1.23 -25.01
CA ASP A 611 0.58 -0.20 -24.76
C ASP A 611 1.77 -1.10 -25.15
N TYR A 612 1.64 -2.39 -24.87
CA TYR A 612 2.61 -3.42 -25.25
C TYR A 612 2.76 -3.62 -26.77
N TRP A 613 1.95 -3.01 -27.63
CA TRP A 613 2.11 -3.05 -29.09
C TRP A 613 2.65 -1.73 -29.65
N GLY A 614 3.16 -0.85 -28.77
CA GLY A 614 3.72 0.44 -29.13
C GLY A 614 2.66 1.43 -29.65
N LYS A 615 1.37 1.20 -29.37
CA LYS A 615 0.30 2.13 -29.71
C LYS A 615 0.11 3.13 -28.59
N ALA A 616 0.05 4.39 -28.99
CA ALA A 616 -0.18 5.50 -28.08
C ALA A 616 -1.67 5.78 -27.96
N GLY A 617 -2.14 5.92 -26.72
CA GLY A 617 -3.41 6.56 -26.43
C GLY A 617 -3.37 8.06 -26.73
N LEU A 618 -4.53 8.71 -26.59
CA LEU A 618 -4.60 10.17 -26.65
C LEU A 618 -3.78 10.79 -25.50
N SER A 619 -3.08 11.88 -25.80
CA SER A 619 -2.46 12.69 -24.74
C SER A 619 -3.53 13.33 -23.88
N SER A 620 -3.24 13.44 -22.58
CA SER A 620 -3.97 14.32 -21.67
C SER A 620 -4.06 15.74 -22.25
N VAL A 621 -5.04 16.50 -21.77
CA VAL A 621 -5.06 17.95 -22.01
C VAL A 621 -3.74 18.53 -21.50
N PRO A 622 -3.03 19.36 -22.28
CA PRO A 622 -1.81 20.00 -21.82
C PRO A 622 -2.08 20.93 -20.64
N VAL A 623 -1.20 20.89 -19.64
CA VAL A 623 -1.28 21.73 -18.45
C VAL A 623 -0.02 22.58 -18.37
N GLU A 624 -0.20 23.89 -18.22
CA GLU A 624 0.90 24.83 -18.04
C GLU A 624 1.42 24.76 -16.60
N TYR A 625 2.73 24.70 -16.45
CA TYR A 625 3.43 24.92 -15.20
C TYR A 625 4.32 26.14 -15.35
N VAL A 626 4.18 27.09 -14.43
CA VAL A 626 5.03 28.27 -14.35
C VAL A 626 5.79 28.19 -13.04
N GLU A 627 7.10 28.01 -13.14
CA GLU A 627 7.98 28.05 -11.99
C GLU A 627 7.88 29.43 -11.30
N ALA A 628 7.56 29.42 -10.01
CA ALA A 628 7.48 30.66 -9.25
C ALA A 628 8.86 31.34 -9.22
N LEU A 629 8.90 32.61 -9.61
CA LEU A 629 10.05 33.49 -9.44
C LEU A 629 10.19 33.79 -7.93
N LYS A 630 10.86 32.91 -7.18
CA LYS A 630 11.25 33.20 -5.80
C LYS A 630 12.76 33.08 -5.63
#